data_AF-A0A3C1XWR0-F1
#
_entry.id   AF-A0A3C1XWR0-F1
#
_cell.length_a   1.000
_cell.length_b   1.000
_cell.length_c   1.000
_cell.angle_alpha   90.00
_cell.angle_beta   90.00
_cell.angle_gamma   90.00
#
_symmetry.space_group_name_H-M   'P 1'
#
loop_
_entity.id
_entity.type
_entity.pdbx_description
1 polymer ?
#
loop_
_entity_poly.entity_id
_entity_poly.type
_entity_poly.pdbx_seq_one_letter_code
_entity_poly.pdbx_strand_id
1 'polypeptide(L)'
;MQVGTESKAGSELHAWRQFLSRSTLWLGVLLLGSAAVCWVAANWQDMTKMQRFAGVQGLLAVCALAAAWSGLRLRARPGVRRSIPGALLALAGILLGALLALLGQTYQTGADTWELFAWWAVLLLPWALAAGSQAVWLLWALVLNLAAALWLGERVFTWLMIFGGPGLPSLLMAALNLVLLFGWEMAARRWRASTVFGPRILAAIA
;
A
#
# COMPACT_ATOMS: atom_id res chain seq x y z
N MET A 1 -18.27 46.22 -16.67
CA MET A 1 -18.14 44.85 -16.13
C MET A 1 -16.92 44.81 -15.22
N GLN A 2 -17.11 44.96 -13.92
CA GLN A 2 -16.03 44.78 -12.93
C GLN A 2 -15.97 43.28 -12.60
N VAL A 3 -14.90 42.62 -13.04
CA VAL A 3 -14.60 41.24 -12.66
C VAL A 3 -14.16 41.28 -11.20
N GLY A 4 -15.01 40.82 -10.29
CA GLY A 4 -14.68 40.72 -8.87
C GLY A 4 -13.50 39.78 -8.65
N THR A 5 -12.32 40.35 -8.40
CA THR A 5 -11.08 39.63 -8.03
C THR A 5 -10.96 39.47 -6.52
N GLU A 6 -12.07 39.35 -5.79
CA GLU A 6 -12.05 39.22 -4.33
C GLU A 6 -12.50 37.81 -3.93
N SER A 7 -11.64 37.13 -3.15
CA SER A 7 -11.81 35.78 -2.59
C SER A 7 -11.32 34.58 -3.42
N LYS A 8 -10.01 34.53 -3.72
CA LYS A 8 -9.30 33.26 -4.05
C LYS A 8 -8.12 32.94 -3.13
N ALA A 9 -7.43 33.94 -2.57
CA ALA A 9 -6.23 33.72 -1.75
C ALA A 9 -6.46 32.81 -0.52
N GLY A 10 -7.62 32.95 0.14
CA GLY A 10 -8.00 32.07 1.27
C GLY A 10 -8.24 30.62 0.85
N SER A 11 -8.87 30.39 -0.32
CA SER A 11 -9.13 29.05 -0.84
C SER A 11 -7.85 28.34 -1.29
N GLU A 12 -6.91 29.08 -1.87
CA GLU A 12 -5.62 28.55 -2.31
C GLU A 12 -4.72 28.19 -1.13
N LEU A 13 -4.66 29.02 -0.09
CA LEU A 13 -3.90 28.70 1.12
C LEU A 13 -4.42 27.41 1.79
N HIS A 14 -5.74 27.23 1.84
CA HIS A 14 -6.35 25.99 2.36
C HIS A 14 -6.04 24.79 1.47
N ALA A 15 -6.09 24.94 0.14
CA ALA A 15 -5.73 23.89 -0.81
C ALA A 15 -4.24 23.50 -0.67
N TRP A 16 -3.33 24.47 -0.57
CA TRP A 16 -1.90 24.25 -0.36
C TRP A 16 -1.60 23.57 0.97
N ARG A 17 -2.18 24.04 2.08
CA ARG A 17 -2.07 23.35 3.38
C ARG A 17 -2.61 21.93 3.30
N GLN A 18 -3.70 21.73 2.56
CA GLN A 18 -4.29 20.41 2.40
C GLN A 18 -3.40 19.47 1.59
N PHE A 19 -2.79 19.96 0.52
CA PHE A 19 -1.81 19.26 -0.28
C PHE A 19 -0.58 18.90 0.55
N LEU A 20 0.09 19.89 1.16
CA LEU A 20 1.29 19.69 1.98
C LEU A 20 1.06 18.67 3.10
N SER A 21 -0.03 18.81 3.86
CA SER A 21 -0.35 17.84 4.92
C SER A 21 -0.60 16.42 4.40
N ARG A 22 -1.14 16.24 3.19
CA ARG A 22 -1.28 14.91 2.58
C ARG A 22 0.07 14.38 2.10
N SER A 23 0.85 15.20 1.43
CA SER A 23 2.18 14.83 0.91
C SER A 23 3.14 14.46 2.04
N THR A 24 3.22 15.27 3.09
CA THR A 24 4.04 14.98 4.28
C THR A 24 3.60 13.69 4.97
N LEU A 25 2.29 13.44 5.05
CA LEU A 25 1.78 12.22 5.66
C LEU A 25 2.16 10.96 4.85
N TRP A 26 2.04 11.00 3.53
CA TRP A 26 2.46 9.89 2.67
C TRP A 26 3.97 9.71 2.64
N LEU A 27 4.74 10.81 2.60
CA LEU A 27 6.20 10.76 2.75
C LEU A 27 6.60 10.13 4.09
N GLY A 28 5.92 10.49 5.18
CA GLY A 28 6.14 9.88 6.49
C GLY A 28 5.88 8.38 6.49
N VAL A 29 4.79 7.92 5.88
CA VAL A 29 4.51 6.48 5.72
C VAL A 29 5.60 5.78 4.92
N LEU A 30 6.03 6.36 3.80
CA LEU A 30 7.07 5.77 2.95
C LEU A 30 8.43 5.72 3.66
N LEU A 31 8.82 6.79 4.35
CA LEU A 31 10.08 6.85 5.09
C LEU A 31 10.09 5.90 6.28
N LEU A 32 9.00 5.82 7.05
CA LEU A 32 8.88 4.89 8.18
C LEU A 32 8.83 3.43 7.69
N GLY A 33 8.11 3.16 6.61
CA GLY A 33 8.07 1.85 5.97
C GLY A 33 9.45 1.42 5.48
N SER A 34 10.16 2.32 4.79
CA SER A 34 11.53 2.10 4.32
C SER A 34 12.49 1.88 5.49
N ALA A 35 12.41 2.71 6.54
CA ALA A 35 13.23 2.55 7.74
C ALA A 35 13.02 1.18 8.40
N ALA A 36 11.77 0.71 8.49
CA ALA A 36 11.47 -0.62 9.04
C ALA A 36 12.06 -1.74 8.17
N VAL A 37 11.93 -1.64 6.85
CA VAL A 37 12.51 -2.63 5.91
C VAL A 37 14.04 -2.61 6.00
N CYS A 38 14.67 -1.45 5.99
CA CYS A 38 16.13 -1.30 6.16
C CYS A 38 16.61 -1.84 7.51
N TRP A 39 15.83 -1.62 8.57
CA TRP A 39 16.15 -2.14 9.90
C TRP A 39 16.09 -3.68 9.95
N VAL A 40 15.09 -4.29 9.30
CA VAL A 40 15.03 -5.74 9.13
C VAL A 40 16.21 -6.24 8.29
N ALA A 41 16.48 -5.58 7.16
CA ALA A 41 17.56 -5.94 6.23
C ALA A 41 18.96 -5.78 6.83
N ALA A 42 19.16 -4.85 7.77
CA ALA A 42 20.42 -4.66 8.49
C ALA A 42 20.83 -5.88 9.34
N ASN A 43 19.90 -6.80 9.62
CA ASN A 43 20.18 -8.10 10.25
C ASN A 43 21.04 -7.98 11.53
N TRP A 44 20.67 -7.08 12.44
CA TRP A 44 21.40 -6.70 13.65
C TRP A 44 21.93 -7.89 14.48
N GLN A 45 23.22 -8.22 14.31
CA GLN A 45 23.82 -9.43 14.92
C GLN A 45 23.70 -9.47 16.44
N ASP A 46 23.74 -8.32 17.10
CA ASP A 46 23.63 -8.20 18.56
C ASP A 46 22.20 -8.40 19.10
N MET A 47 21.18 -8.38 18.25
CA MET A 47 19.78 -8.58 18.64
C MET A 47 19.36 -10.05 18.52
N THR A 48 18.77 -10.57 19.60
CA THR A 48 18.16 -11.91 19.60
C THR A 48 16.95 -11.97 18.65
N LYS A 49 16.64 -13.17 18.14
CA LYS A 49 15.47 -13.42 17.28
C LYS A 49 14.19 -12.86 17.90
N MET A 50 13.96 -13.13 19.19
CA MET A 50 12.82 -12.63 19.97
C MET A 50 12.71 -11.11 19.93
N GLN A 51 13.81 -10.38 20.16
CA GLN A 51 13.80 -8.91 20.14
C GLN A 51 13.47 -8.35 18.76
N ARG A 52 13.97 -8.98 17.69
CA ARG A 52 13.69 -8.56 16.32
C ARG A 52 12.22 -8.72 15.97
N PHE A 53 11.63 -9.88 16.29
CA PHE A 53 10.20 -10.12 16.09
C PHE A 53 9.34 -9.20 16.96
N ALA A 54 9.66 -9.07 18.25
CA ALA A 54 8.92 -8.22 19.18
C ALA A 54 8.92 -6.75 18.75
N GLY A 55 10.04 -6.25 18.21
CA GLY A 55 10.13 -4.89 17.67
C GLY A 55 9.17 -4.65 16.51
N VAL A 56 9.21 -5.51 15.48
CA VAL A 56 8.33 -5.37 14.30
C VAL A 56 6.86 -5.63 14.67
N GLN A 57 6.57 -6.64 15.48
CA GLN A 57 5.21 -6.95 15.95
C GLN A 57 4.64 -5.81 16.79
N GLY A 58 5.44 -5.25 17.72
CA GLY A 58 5.03 -4.13 18.54
C GLY A 58 4.70 -2.90 17.69
N LEU A 59 5.56 -2.56 16.73
CA LEU A 59 5.32 -1.44 15.83
C LEU A 59 4.07 -1.67 14.96
N LEU A 60 3.90 -2.87 14.41
CA LEU A 60 2.72 -3.26 13.65
C LEU A 60 1.45 -3.13 14.49
N ALA A 61 1.45 -3.65 15.72
CA ALA A 61 0.30 -3.58 16.62
C ALA A 61 -0.06 -2.13 16.95
N VAL A 62 0.94 -1.28 17.24
CA VAL A 62 0.71 0.16 17.48
C VAL A 62 0.09 0.83 16.27
N CYS A 63 0.60 0.60 15.06
CA CYS A 63 0.05 1.18 13.84
C CYS A 63 -1.38 0.69 13.55
N ALA A 64 -1.63 -0.62 13.69
CA ALA A 64 -2.94 -1.21 13.46
C ALA A 64 -3.98 -0.72 14.48
N LEU A 65 -3.63 -0.68 15.77
CA LEU A 65 -4.51 -0.17 16.83
C LEU A 65 -4.77 1.33 16.67
N ALA A 66 -3.75 2.12 16.35
CA ALA A 66 -3.91 3.54 16.07
C ALA A 66 -4.84 3.78 14.87
N ALA A 67 -4.74 2.93 13.83
CA ALA A 67 -5.63 3.01 12.69
C ALA A 67 -7.08 2.62 13.01
N ALA A 68 -7.27 1.55 13.81
CA ALA A 68 -8.60 1.13 14.26
C ALA A 68 -9.24 2.20 15.15
N TRP A 69 -8.49 2.74 16.11
CA TRP A 69 -8.94 3.77 17.03
C TRP A 69 -9.29 5.07 16.29
N SER A 70 -8.42 5.53 15.39
CA SER A 70 -8.71 6.71 14.57
C SER A 70 -9.87 6.46 13.60
N GLY A 71 -9.99 5.26 13.01
CA GLY A 71 -11.13 4.89 12.16
C GLY A 71 -12.47 4.91 12.90
N LEU A 72 -12.50 4.40 14.13
CA LEU A 72 -13.69 4.41 14.99
C LEU A 72 -14.07 5.82 15.43
N ARG A 73 -13.10 6.64 15.88
CA ARG A 73 -13.34 8.02 16.33
C ARG A 73 -13.72 8.96 15.19
N LEU A 74 -13.14 8.78 14.01
CA LEU A 74 -13.39 9.63 12.85
C LEU A 74 -14.69 9.25 12.13
N ARG A 75 -15.21 8.03 12.30
CA ARG A 75 -16.57 7.64 11.85
C ARG A 75 -17.66 8.51 12.47
N ALA A 76 -17.46 9.02 13.68
CA ALA A 76 -18.42 9.87 14.39
C ALA A 76 -18.42 11.33 13.92
N ARG A 77 -17.46 11.77 13.10
CA ARG A 77 -17.36 13.15 12.61
C ARG A 77 -17.50 13.21 11.08
N PRO A 78 -18.69 13.54 10.54
CA PRO A 78 -18.84 13.74 9.11
C PRO A 78 -17.93 14.89 8.65
N GLY A 79 -17.02 14.60 7.71
CA GLY A 79 -16.13 15.60 7.09
C GLY A 79 -14.64 15.52 7.46
N VAL A 80 -14.23 14.71 8.46
CA VAL A 80 -12.80 14.61 8.83
C VAL A 80 -12.06 13.57 7.96
N ARG A 81 -10.84 13.96 7.53
CA ARG A 81 -9.94 13.23 6.62
C ARG A 81 -9.81 11.73 6.92
N ARG A 82 -10.40 10.89 6.05
CA ARG A 82 -10.14 9.44 5.97
C ARG A 82 -8.69 9.09 5.60
N SER A 83 -7.85 10.08 5.27
CA SER A 83 -6.46 9.87 4.85
C SER A 83 -5.55 9.33 5.96
N ILE A 84 -5.80 9.69 7.24
CA ILE A 84 -4.96 9.27 8.37
C ILE A 84 -5.12 7.77 8.70
N PRO A 85 -6.33 7.23 8.95
CA PRO A 85 -6.49 5.80 9.22
C PRO A 85 -6.04 4.95 8.02
N GLY A 86 -6.29 5.40 6.80
CA GLY A 86 -5.81 4.72 5.59
C GLY A 86 -4.28 4.68 5.47
N ALA A 87 -3.59 5.73 5.88
CA ALA A 87 -2.12 5.79 5.88
C ALA A 87 -1.49 4.95 6.99
N LEU A 88 -2.07 4.93 8.19
CA LEU A 88 -1.64 4.05 9.28
C LEU A 88 -1.86 2.57 8.92
N LEU A 89 -2.98 2.22 8.29
CA LEU A 89 -3.20 0.86 7.77
C LEU A 89 -2.23 0.49 6.65
N ALA A 90 -1.89 1.42 5.76
CA ALA A 90 -0.88 1.18 4.73
C ALA A 90 0.51 0.93 5.36
N LEU A 91 0.91 1.74 6.36
CA LEU A 91 2.15 1.52 7.11
C LEU A 91 2.15 0.16 7.82
N ALA A 92 1.05 -0.19 8.49
CA ALA A 92 0.91 -1.48 9.15
C ALA A 92 0.97 -2.64 8.14
N GLY A 93 0.43 -2.46 6.93
CA GLY A 93 0.57 -3.40 5.81
C GLY A 93 2.02 -3.57 5.35
N ILE A 94 2.81 -2.50 5.29
CA ILE A 94 4.26 -2.58 4.99
C ILE A 94 5.00 -3.34 6.11
N LEU A 95 4.68 -3.05 7.38
CA LEU A 95 5.27 -3.74 8.53
C LEU A 95 4.94 -5.24 8.56
N LEU A 96 3.74 -5.61 8.10
CA LEU A 96 3.37 -7.01 7.92
C LEU A 96 4.28 -7.71 6.90
N GLY A 97 4.58 -7.05 5.77
CA GLY A 97 5.56 -7.55 4.80
C GLY A 97 6.96 -7.65 5.38
N ALA A 98 7.39 -6.65 6.16
CA ALA A 98 8.68 -6.68 6.86
C ALA A 98 8.79 -7.84 7.86
N LEU A 99 7.69 -8.18 8.55
CA LEU A 99 7.61 -9.33 9.45
C LEU A 99 7.70 -10.67 8.72
N LEU A 100 7.03 -10.79 7.57
CA LEU A 100 7.13 -11.98 6.72
C LEU A 100 8.55 -12.13 6.14
N ALA A 101 9.20 -11.04 5.75
CA ALA A 101 10.59 -11.05 5.33
C ALA A 101 11.53 -11.51 6.46
N LEU A 102 11.32 -11.02 7.68
CA LEU A 102 12.08 -11.47 8.86
C LEU A 102 11.85 -12.96 9.14
N LEU A 103 10.64 -13.48 8.92
CA LEU A 103 10.33 -14.90 9.02
C LEU A 103 11.11 -15.73 8.00
N GLY A 104 11.11 -15.32 6.74
CA GLY A 104 11.87 -15.97 5.67
C GLY A 104 13.38 -15.96 5.95
N GLN A 105 13.93 -14.84 6.44
CA GLN A 105 15.35 -14.74 6.81
C GLN A 105 15.71 -15.62 8.02
N THR A 106 14.87 -15.65 9.05
CA THR A 106 15.20 -16.30 10.34
C THR A 106 15.05 -17.80 10.30
N TYR A 107 14.06 -18.30 9.55
CA TYR A 107 13.69 -19.71 9.55
C TYR A 107 14.06 -20.43 8.25
N GLN A 108 14.68 -19.73 7.28
CA GLN A 108 15.11 -20.29 5.98
C GLN A 108 14.14 -21.37 5.49
N THR A 109 12.87 -20.99 5.36
CA THR A 109 11.74 -21.93 5.30
C THR A 109 11.72 -22.77 4.02
N GLY A 110 12.73 -22.68 3.16
CA GLY A 110 12.77 -23.30 1.83
C GLY A 110 11.66 -22.82 0.89
N ALA A 111 10.77 -21.95 1.37
CA ALA A 111 9.66 -21.39 0.64
C ALA A 111 10.18 -20.41 -0.40
N ASP A 112 9.67 -20.52 -1.61
CA ASP A 112 10.00 -19.60 -2.67
C ASP A 112 9.56 -18.18 -2.30
N THR A 113 10.33 -17.19 -2.77
CA THR A 113 10.05 -15.77 -2.51
C THR A 113 8.62 -15.38 -2.88
N TRP A 114 8.05 -15.96 -3.95
CA TRP A 114 6.70 -15.67 -4.40
C TRP A 114 5.63 -16.07 -3.36
N GLU A 115 5.82 -17.15 -2.60
CA GLU A 115 4.87 -17.62 -1.59
C GLU A 115 4.76 -16.62 -0.43
N LEU A 116 5.88 -16.04 -0.01
CA LEU A 116 5.89 -15.01 1.03
C LEU A 116 5.07 -13.77 0.62
N PHE A 117 5.21 -13.33 -0.64
CA PHE A 117 4.40 -12.23 -1.17
C PHE A 117 2.93 -12.63 -1.37
N ALA A 118 2.64 -13.88 -1.74
CA ALA A 118 1.27 -14.38 -1.85
C ALA A 118 0.56 -14.40 -0.49
N TRP A 119 1.22 -14.91 0.55
CA TRP A 119 0.73 -14.85 1.92
C TRP A 119 0.54 -13.41 2.40
N TRP A 120 1.46 -12.52 2.04
CA TRP A 120 1.32 -11.10 2.35
C TRP A 120 0.06 -10.51 1.70
N ALA A 121 -0.20 -10.79 0.41
CA ALA A 121 -1.41 -10.35 -0.27
C ALA A 121 -2.68 -10.91 0.39
N VAL A 122 -2.70 -12.19 0.75
CA VAL A 122 -3.85 -12.82 1.41
C VAL A 122 -4.13 -12.17 2.77
N LEU A 123 -3.10 -11.97 3.59
CA LEU A 123 -3.24 -11.35 4.91
C LEU A 123 -3.63 -9.87 4.84
N LEU A 124 -3.21 -9.16 3.78
CA LEU A 124 -3.53 -7.76 3.56
C LEU A 124 -4.94 -7.54 2.97
N LEU A 125 -5.53 -8.56 2.33
CA LEU A 125 -6.88 -8.50 1.74
C LEU A 125 -7.98 -8.09 2.72
N PRO A 126 -8.16 -8.71 3.91
CA PRO A 126 -9.18 -8.29 4.87
C PRO A 126 -8.98 -6.83 5.33
N TRP A 127 -7.74 -6.34 5.33
CA TRP A 127 -7.42 -4.98 5.74
C TRP A 127 -7.78 -3.99 4.64
N ALA A 128 -7.54 -4.34 3.37
CA ALA A 128 -7.98 -3.55 2.22
C ALA A 128 -9.51 -3.41 2.17
N LEU A 129 -10.24 -4.51 2.44
CA LEU A 129 -11.70 -4.53 2.53
C LEU A 129 -12.21 -3.66 3.69
N ALA A 130 -11.58 -3.73 4.87
CA ALA A 130 -12.00 -2.96 6.04
C ALA A 130 -11.63 -1.46 5.96
N ALA A 131 -10.52 -1.12 5.31
CA ALA A 131 -9.96 0.23 5.32
C ALA A 131 -10.82 1.26 4.57
N GLY A 132 -11.53 0.84 3.51
CA GLY A 132 -12.20 1.76 2.59
C GLY A 132 -11.26 2.82 1.98
N SER A 133 -9.95 2.56 1.99
CA SER A 133 -8.89 3.47 1.58
C SER A 133 -8.27 2.97 0.29
N GLN A 134 -8.21 3.83 -0.71
CA GLN A 134 -7.59 3.53 -1.99
C GLN A 134 -6.11 3.16 -1.85
N ALA A 135 -5.39 3.73 -0.88
CA ALA A 135 -3.96 3.45 -0.72
C ALA A 135 -3.67 2.01 -0.26
N VAL A 136 -4.52 1.46 0.61
CA VAL A 136 -4.36 0.08 1.09
C VAL A 136 -4.68 -0.91 -0.04
N TRP A 137 -5.68 -0.59 -0.86
CA TRP A 137 -5.96 -1.37 -2.08
C TRP A 137 -4.85 -1.30 -3.12
N LEU A 138 -4.22 -0.14 -3.31
CA LEU A 138 -3.05 -0.01 -4.21
C LEU A 138 -1.85 -0.79 -3.67
N LEU A 139 -1.60 -0.75 -2.36
CA LEU A 139 -0.58 -1.58 -1.72
C LEU A 139 -0.88 -3.07 -1.93
N TRP A 140 -2.12 -3.49 -1.72
CA TRP A 140 -2.53 -4.88 -1.97
C TRP A 140 -2.33 -5.31 -3.42
N ALA A 141 -2.75 -4.48 -4.38
CA ALA A 141 -2.56 -4.76 -5.80
C ALA A 141 -1.08 -4.83 -6.18
N LEU A 142 -0.23 -3.97 -5.61
CA LEU A 142 1.22 -4.00 -5.80
C LEU A 142 1.81 -5.32 -5.29
N VAL A 143 1.47 -5.73 -4.07
CA VAL A 143 1.96 -6.97 -3.46
C VAL A 143 1.49 -8.19 -4.26
N LEU A 144 0.24 -8.20 -4.72
CA LEU A 144 -0.29 -9.28 -5.56
C LEU A 144 0.42 -9.37 -6.91
N ASN A 145 0.65 -8.23 -7.58
CA ASN A 145 1.41 -8.18 -8.82
C ASN A 145 2.83 -8.70 -8.61
N LEU A 146 3.47 -8.34 -7.50
CA LEU A 146 4.82 -8.79 -7.18
C LEU A 146 4.86 -10.30 -6.91
N ALA A 147 3.87 -10.85 -6.19
CA ALA A 147 3.72 -12.29 -5.98
C ALA A 147 3.57 -13.04 -7.31
N ALA A 148 2.66 -12.58 -8.17
CA ALA A 148 2.45 -13.19 -9.47
C ALA A 148 3.69 -13.07 -10.38
N ALA A 149 4.44 -11.96 -10.29
CA ALA A 149 5.62 -11.75 -11.12
C ALA A 149 6.76 -12.69 -10.71
N LEU A 150 6.93 -12.90 -9.41
CA LEU A 150 7.88 -13.85 -8.87
C LEU A 150 7.47 -15.30 -9.19
N TRP A 151 6.17 -15.60 -9.17
CA TRP A 151 5.65 -16.93 -9.52
C TRP A 151 5.88 -17.29 -10.99
N LEU A 152 5.77 -16.31 -11.89
CA LEU A 152 6.04 -16.49 -13.33
C LEU A 152 7.55 -16.62 -13.66
N GLY A 153 8.44 -16.60 -12.66
CA GLY A 153 9.88 -16.80 -12.79
C GLY A 153 10.68 -15.50 -13.00
N GLU A 154 12.00 -15.55 -12.72
CA GLU A 154 12.98 -14.43 -12.62
C GLU A 154 13.18 -13.56 -13.89
N ARG A 155 12.09 -12.98 -14.39
CA ARG A 155 12.08 -11.88 -15.36
C ARG A 155 11.52 -10.60 -14.72
N VAL A 156 11.55 -10.51 -13.39
CA VAL A 156 11.19 -9.29 -12.63
C VAL A 156 11.98 -8.07 -13.12
N PHE A 157 13.25 -8.26 -13.53
CA PHE A 157 14.04 -7.20 -14.15
C PHE A 157 13.68 -6.93 -15.62
N THR A 158 13.12 -7.92 -16.35
CA THR A 158 12.52 -7.75 -17.69
C THR A 158 11.14 -7.07 -17.64
N TRP A 159 10.46 -7.13 -16.49
CA TRP A 159 9.20 -6.42 -16.25
C TRP A 159 9.46 -4.93 -15.93
N LEU A 160 10.50 -4.62 -15.14
CA LEU A 160 10.94 -3.24 -14.89
C LEU A 160 11.71 -2.61 -16.08
N MET A 161 12.54 -3.39 -16.77
CA MET A 161 13.15 -2.98 -18.05
C MET A 161 12.14 -3.20 -19.19
N ILE A 162 11.25 -2.24 -19.41
CA ILE A 162 11.19 -1.60 -20.73
C ILE A 162 11.09 -2.62 -21.90
N PHE A 163 9.90 -3.04 -22.35
CA PHE A 163 9.71 -3.78 -23.63
C PHE A 163 10.21 -5.24 -23.73
N GLY A 164 9.95 -6.12 -22.76
CA GLY A 164 10.01 -7.56 -23.02
C GLY A 164 8.83 -7.99 -23.91
N GLY A 165 9.09 -8.39 -25.18
CA GLY A 165 8.07 -8.67 -26.21
C GLY A 165 6.94 -9.65 -25.83
N PRO A 166 5.91 -9.80 -26.70
CA PRO A 166 4.66 -10.50 -26.38
C PRO A 166 4.91 -11.98 -26.07
N GLY A 167 4.99 -12.32 -24.80
CA GLY A 167 5.04 -13.68 -24.28
C GLY A 167 3.85 -13.95 -23.37
N LEU A 168 3.53 -15.22 -23.14
CA LEU A 168 2.44 -15.62 -22.24
C LEU A 168 2.49 -14.93 -20.85
N PRO A 169 3.66 -14.71 -20.21
CA PRO A 169 3.72 -14.05 -18.91
C PRO A 169 3.22 -12.60 -18.89
N SER A 170 3.49 -11.81 -19.94
CA SER A 170 3.03 -10.41 -20.01
C SER A 170 1.52 -10.34 -20.26
N LEU A 171 0.96 -11.27 -21.05
CA LEU A 171 -0.49 -11.39 -21.24
C LEU A 171 -1.22 -11.78 -19.95
N LEU A 172 -0.67 -12.70 -19.16
CA LEU A 172 -1.24 -13.08 -17.86
C LEU A 172 -1.22 -11.90 -16.88
N MET A 173 -0.16 -11.09 -16.89
CA MET A 173 -0.10 -9.87 -16.08
C MET A 173 -1.05 -8.77 -16.53
N ALA A 174 -1.17 -8.55 -17.83
CA ALA A 174 -2.18 -7.63 -18.38
C ALA A 174 -3.59 -8.09 -17.99
N ALA A 175 -3.88 -9.39 -18.14
CA ALA A 175 -5.17 -9.96 -17.75
C ALA A 175 -5.45 -9.79 -16.24
N LEU A 176 -4.46 -10.04 -15.38
CA LEU A 176 -4.57 -9.81 -13.94
C LEU A 176 -4.91 -8.34 -13.64
N ASN A 177 -4.16 -7.39 -14.21
CA ASN A 177 -4.39 -5.97 -13.99
C ASN A 177 -5.74 -5.48 -14.56
N LEU A 178 -6.19 -6.03 -15.69
CA LEU A 178 -7.52 -5.77 -16.23
C LEU A 178 -8.64 -6.30 -15.33
N VAL A 179 -8.49 -7.49 -14.77
CA VAL A 179 -9.45 -8.04 -13.79
C VAL A 179 -9.48 -7.18 -12.53
N LEU A 180 -8.32 -6.76 -12.04
CA LEU A 180 -8.21 -5.84 -10.91
C LEU A 180 -8.87 -4.49 -11.20
N LEU A 181 -8.63 -3.92 -12.38
CA LEU A 181 -9.25 -2.68 -12.84
C LEU A 181 -10.77 -2.82 -12.94
N PHE A 182 -11.25 -3.88 -13.58
CA PHE A 182 -12.67 -4.15 -13.71
C PHE A 182 -13.36 -4.30 -12.35
N GLY A 183 -12.75 -5.07 -11.44
CA GLY A 183 -13.24 -5.22 -10.06
C GLY A 183 -13.27 -3.88 -9.34
N TRP A 184 -12.25 -3.04 -9.53
CA TRP A 184 -12.18 -1.70 -8.96
C TRP A 184 -13.28 -0.79 -9.49
N GLU A 185 -13.50 -0.75 -10.80
CA GLU A 185 -14.53 0.08 -11.42
C GLU A 185 -15.93 -0.36 -11.00
N MET A 186 -16.17 -1.67 -10.92
CA MET A 186 -17.44 -2.24 -10.48
C MET A 186 -17.71 -1.87 -9.00
N ALA A 187 -16.70 -1.97 -8.14
CA ALA A 187 -16.79 -1.51 -6.76
C ALA A 187 -17.00 0.02 -6.67
N ALA A 188 -16.28 0.81 -7.46
CA ALA A 188 -16.42 2.27 -7.49
C ALA A 188 -17.83 2.71 -7.94
N ARG A 189 -18.40 2.04 -8.95
CA ARG A 189 -19.77 2.25 -9.43
C ARG A 189 -20.81 1.87 -8.38
N ARG A 190 -20.62 0.74 -7.70
CA ARG A 190 -21.55 0.27 -6.67
C ARG A 190 -21.51 1.10 -5.39
N TRP A 191 -20.37 1.72 -5.07
CA TRP A 191 -20.17 2.49 -3.83
C TRP A 191 -20.12 4.02 -4.03
N ARG A 192 -20.35 4.52 -5.26
CA ARG A 192 -20.28 5.95 -5.65
C ARG A 192 -19.05 6.68 -5.10
N ALA A 193 -17.91 5.99 -5.05
CA ALA A 193 -16.66 6.56 -4.54
C ALA A 193 -15.93 7.29 -5.68
N SER A 194 -15.44 8.52 -5.43
CA SER A 194 -14.62 9.24 -6.41
C SER A 194 -13.21 8.63 -6.48
N THR A 195 -13.00 7.63 -7.33
CA THR A 195 -11.70 6.96 -7.48
C THR A 195 -10.97 7.46 -8.72
N VAL A 196 -10.28 8.61 -8.61
CA VAL A 196 -9.60 9.22 -9.78
C VAL A 196 -8.23 8.57 -10.04
N PHE A 197 -7.49 8.19 -9.01
CA PHE A 197 -6.08 7.76 -9.18
C PHE A 197 -5.91 6.23 -9.29
N GLY A 198 -6.79 5.45 -8.67
CA GLY A 198 -6.67 3.98 -8.60
C GLY A 198 -6.77 3.32 -9.97
N PRO A 199 -7.87 3.56 -10.71
CA PRO A 199 -8.04 2.95 -12.03
C PRO A 199 -6.98 3.40 -13.05
N ARG A 200 -6.47 4.63 -12.95
CA ARG A 200 -5.40 5.12 -13.84
C ARG A 200 -4.07 4.38 -13.67
N ILE A 201 -3.72 4.03 -12.44
CA ILE A 201 -2.48 3.29 -12.15
C ILE A 201 -2.62 1.84 -12.64
N LEU A 202 -3.77 1.19 -12.40
CA LEU A 202 -4.01 -0.17 -12.88
C LEU A 202 -4.06 -0.23 -14.42
N ALA A 203 -4.64 0.77 -15.08
CA ALA A 203 -4.66 0.86 -16.54
C ALA A 203 -3.28 1.14 -17.16
N ALA A 204 -2.37 1.81 -16.44
CA ALA A 204 -1.02 2.08 -16.93
C ALA A 204 -0.06 0.87 -16.78
N ILE A 205 -0.42 -0.09 -15.92
CA ILE A 205 0.38 -1.28 -15.62
C ILE A 205 -0.15 -2.52 -16.37
N ALA A 206 -1.38 -2.46 -16.89
CA ALA A 206 -1.99 -3.46 -17.77
C ALA A 206 -1.45 -3.37 -19.20
#